data_AF-A0A656JIV7-F1
#
_entry.id   AF-A0A656JIV7-F1
#
_cell.length_a   1.000
_cell.length_b   1.000
_cell.length_c   1.000
_cell.angle_alpha   90.00
_cell.angle_beta   90.00
_cell.angle_gamma   90.00
#
_symmetry.space_group_name_H-M   'P 1'
#
loop_
_entity.id
_entity.type
_entity.pdbx_description
1 polymer ?
#
loop_
_entity_poly.entity_id
_entity_poly.type
_entity_poly.pdbx_seq_one_letter_code
_entity_poly.pdbx_strand_id
1 'polypeptide(L)'
;DATPTGLDDLRTALAVRLPAYMVPSALVRLDSWPLTANGKVDRRALPVPDRSALPSGEYQAPQGDLENALAAIWSELLQVERVGRQDRFFELGGHSLLAMRMVSQVRQRLSLE
;
A
#
# COMPACT_ATOMS: atom_id res chain seq x y z
N ASP A 1 16.94 21.25 -14.25
CA ASP A 1 15.52 21.40 -13.90
C ASP A 1 14.85 20.04 -13.79
N ALA A 2 14.81 19.49 -12.58
CA ALA A 2 14.07 18.26 -12.31
C ALA A 2 12.65 18.66 -11.93
N THR A 3 11.71 18.49 -12.86
CA THR A 3 10.28 18.49 -12.55
C THR A 3 10.08 17.56 -11.35
N PRO A 4 9.39 17.96 -10.27
CA PRO A 4 9.14 17.07 -9.16
C PRO A 4 8.27 15.92 -9.68
N THR A 5 8.90 14.79 -10.00
CA THR A 5 8.20 13.56 -10.37
C THR A 5 7.33 13.18 -9.17
N GLY A 6 6.02 13.10 -9.40
CA GLY A 6 5.09 12.61 -8.38
C GLY A 6 5.47 11.17 -8.00
N LEU A 7 5.14 10.76 -6.78
CA LEU A 7 5.42 9.37 -6.34
C LEU A 7 4.74 8.35 -7.26
N ASP A 8 3.57 8.69 -7.79
CA ASP A 8 2.82 7.85 -8.74
C ASP A 8 3.49 7.77 -10.12
N ASP A 9 4.05 8.87 -10.61
CA ASP A 9 4.83 8.88 -11.86
C ASP A 9 6.08 8.00 -11.73
N LEU A 10 6.77 8.09 -10.59
CA LEU A 10 7.94 7.26 -10.28
C LEU A 10 7.55 5.77 -10.23
N ARG A 11 6.43 5.45 -9.57
CA ARG A 11 5.93 4.08 -9.50
C ARG A 11 5.58 3.53 -10.88
N THR A 12 4.93 4.32 -11.72
CA THR A 12 4.59 3.98 -13.11
C THR A 12 5.86 3.71 -13.93
N ALA A 13 6.87 4.58 -13.80
CA ALA A 13 8.15 4.39 -14.48
C ALA A 13 8.89 3.12 -14.01
N LEU A 14 8.83 2.80 -12.71
CA LEU A 14 9.40 1.56 -12.16
C LEU A 14 8.68 0.32 -12.69
N ALA A 15 7.35 0.33 -12.77
CA ALA A 15 6.55 -0.80 -13.27
C ALA A 15 6.83 -1.16 -14.73
N VAL A 16 7.31 -0.21 -15.55
CA VAL A 16 7.75 -0.47 -16.94
C VAL A 16 9.09 -1.21 -16.98
N ARG A 17 9.94 -1.03 -15.96
CA ARG A 17 11.34 -1.52 -15.96
C ARG A 17 11.59 -2.70 -15.04
N LEU A 18 10.70 -2.95 -14.09
CA LEU A 18 10.85 -3.95 -13.05
C LEU A 18 9.70 -4.96 -13.10
N PRO A 19 9.96 -6.26 -12.82
CA PRO A 19 8.90 -7.20 -12.50
C PRO A 19 8.04 -6.71 -11.34
N ALA A 20 6.75 -7.05 -11.35
CA ALA A 20 5.77 -6.55 -10.38
C ALA A 20 6.19 -6.73 -8.91
N TYR A 21 6.85 -7.84 -8.57
CA TYR A 21 7.32 -8.14 -7.20
C TYR A 21 8.53 -7.30 -6.75
N MET A 22 9.17 -6.55 -7.66
CA MET A 22 10.29 -5.65 -7.35
C MET A 22 9.85 -4.18 -7.29
N VAL A 23 8.59 -3.88 -7.64
CA VAL A 23 8.04 -2.53 -7.49
C VAL A 23 7.78 -2.30 -5.99
N PRO A 24 8.38 -1.28 -5.35
CA PRO A 24 8.21 -1.04 -3.92
C PRO A 24 6.75 -0.82 -3.56
N SER A 25 6.26 -1.41 -2.48
CA SER A 25 4.89 -1.19 -2.01
C SER A 25 4.69 0.26 -1.54
N ALA A 26 5.70 0.87 -0.91
CA ALA A 26 5.68 2.24 -0.44
C ALA A 26 6.88 3.07 -0.95
N LEU A 27 6.67 4.37 -1.18
CA LEU A 27 7.70 5.33 -1.57
C LEU A 27 7.66 6.54 -0.62
N VAL A 28 8.72 6.72 0.17
CA VAL A 28 8.83 7.84 1.11
C VAL A 28 9.73 8.92 0.52
N ARG A 29 9.22 10.14 0.39
CA ARG A 29 10.05 11.31 0.04
C ARG A 29 10.80 11.78 1.27
N LEU A 30 12.12 11.95 1.12
CA LEU A 30 12.99 12.51 2.16
C LEU A 30 13.57 13.83 1.66
N ASP A 31 13.59 14.84 2.53
CA ASP A 31 14.27 16.10 2.25
C ASP A 31 15.79 15.94 2.31
N SER A 32 16.27 15.05 3.18
CA SER A 32 17.68 14.68 3.27
C SER A 32 17.86 13.24 3.73
N TRP A 33 19.00 12.64 3.36
CA TRP A 33 19.34 11.28 3.79
C TRP A 33 19.80 11.29 5.25
N PRO A 34 19.27 10.41 6.11
CA PRO A 34 19.83 10.22 7.44
C PRO A 34 21.21 9.57 7.30
N LEU A 35 22.23 10.23 7.85
CA LEU A 35 23.62 9.76 7.78
C LEU A 35 24.15 9.44 9.18
N THR A 36 24.96 8.39 9.27
CA THR A 36 25.83 8.11 10.42
C THR A 36 26.92 9.18 10.55
N ALA A 37 27.60 9.22 11.70
CA ALA A 37 28.74 10.13 11.93
C ALA A 37 29.85 10.02 10.87
N ASN A 38 29.98 8.86 10.22
CA ASN A 38 30.96 8.61 9.16
C ASN A 38 30.41 8.88 7.74
N GLY A 39 29.27 9.54 7.62
CA GLY A 39 28.66 9.94 6.33
C GLY A 39 27.97 8.84 5.54
N LYS A 40 27.87 7.60 6.08
CA LYS A 40 27.09 6.52 5.45
C LYS A 40 25.61 6.65 5.77
N VAL A 41 24.71 6.22 4.88
CA VAL A 41 23.27 6.18 5.14
C VAL A 41 22.98 5.33 6.38
N ASP A 42 22.30 5.92 7.36
CA ASP A 42 21.77 5.21 8.52
C ASP A 42 20.40 4.64 8.20
N ARG A 43 20.37 3.36 7.82
CA ARG A 43 19.14 2.64 7.50
C ARG A 43 18.18 2.51 8.67
N ARG A 44 18.65 2.58 9.91
CA ARG A 44 17.81 2.43 11.12
C ARG A 44 17.07 3.72 11.42
N ALA A 45 17.59 4.85 10.96
CA ALA A 45 17.00 6.17 11.07
C ALA A 45 16.07 6.51 9.88
N LEU A 46 15.89 5.60 8.92
CA LEU A 46 14.89 5.78 7.87
C LEU A 46 13.49 5.76 8.50
N PRO A 47 12.61 6.72 8.13
CA PRO A 47 11.25 6.74 8.65
C PRO A 47 10.49 5.50 8.19
N VAL A 48 9.61 5.02 9.07
CA VAL A 48 8.63 3.99 8.69
C VAL A 48 7.64 4.63 7.72
N PRO A 49 7.35 3.99 6.57
CA PRO A 49 6.36 4.51 5.63
C PRO A 49 4.99 4.66 6.30
N ASP A 50 4.40 5.85 6.18
CA ASP A 50 3.01 6.10 6.57
C ASP A 50 2.08 5.98 5.35
N ARG A 51 0.80 6.32 5.52
CA ARG A 51 -0.19 6.24 4.43
C ARG A 51 0.15 7.11 3.23
N SER A 52 0.84 8.24 3.43
CA SER A 52 1.21 9.14 2.33
C SER A 52 2.26 8.51 1.41
N ALA A 53 2.96 7.49 1.89
CA ALA A 53 3.94 6.74 1.11
C ALA A 53 3.33 5.58 0.34
N LEU A 54 2.07 5.21 0.62
CA LEU A 54 1.34 4.19 -0.13
C LEU A 54 0.76 4.80 -1.40
N PRO A 55 0.47 3.99 -2.44
CA PRO A 55 -0.22 4.46 -3.63
C PRO A 55 -1.56 5.08 -3.25
N SER A 56 -1.68 6.38 -3.48
CA SER A 56 -2.95 7.08 -3.36
C SER A 56 -3.63 7.03 -4.72
N GLY A 57 -4.37 5.95 -5.00
CA GLY A 57 -5.47 6.09 -5.95
C GLY A 57 -6.43 7.15 -5.42
N GLU A 58 -7.10 7.92 -6.29
CA GLU A 58 -8.23 8.74 -5.85
C GLU A 58 -9.21 7.86 -5.09
N TYR A 59 -9.41 8.16 -3.80
CA TYR A 59 -10.31 7.39 -2.96
C TYR A 59 -11.69 7.36 -3.60
N GLN A 60 -12.14 6.16 -3.94
CA GLN A 60 -13.48 5.91 -4.40
C GLN A 60 -14.17 4.99 -3.40
N ALA A 61 -15.27 5.48 -2.83
CA ALA A 61 -16.02 4.73 -1.84
C ALA A 61 -16.51 3.39 -2.44
N PRO A 62 -16.50 2.31 -1.66
CA PRO A 62 -17.14 1.06 -2.04
C PRO A 62 -18.63 1.27 -2.36
N GLN A 63 -19.13 0.53 -3.34
CA GLN A 63 -20.49 0.63 -3.86
C GLN A 63 -21.22 -0.71 -3.72
N GLY A 64 -22.41 -0.66 -3.12
CA GLY A 64 -23.24 -1.83 -2.86
C GLY A 64 -22.72 -2.70 -1.71
N ASP A 65 -23.53 -3.70 -1.33
CA ASP A 65 -23.30 -4.47 -0.10
C ASP A 65 -22.01 -5.30 -0.14
N LEU A 66 -21.65 -5.83 -1.31
CA LEU A 66 -20.46 -6.66 -1.47
C LEU A 66 -19.17 -5.87 -1.30
N GLU A 67 -19.02 -4.73 -2.00
CA GLU A 67 -17.81 -3.90 -1.88
C GLU A 67 -17.69 -3.34 -0.45
N ASN A 68 -18.81 -2.95 0.17
CA ASN A 68 -18.84 -2.48 1.56
C ASN A 68 -18.39 -3.56 2.55
N ALA A 69 -18.87 -4.80 2.39
CA ALA A 69 -18.46 -5.92 3.23
C ALA A 69 -16.97 -6.26 3.06
N LEU A 70 -16.48 -6.26 1.82
CA LEU A 70 -15.07 -6.51 1.52
C LEU A 70 -14.17 -5.40 2.09
N ALA A 71 -14.55 -4.13 1.92
CA ALA A 71 -13.82 -2.99 2.46
C ALA A 71 -13.72 -3.05 3.99
N ALA A 72 -14.79 -3.48 4.68
CA ALA A 72 -14.77 -3.68 6.13
C ALA A 72 -13.80 -4.80 6.55
N ILE A 73 -13.84 -5.96 5.89
CA ILE A 73 -12.91 -7.08 6.15
C ILE A 73 -11.46 -6.63 5.93
N TRP A 74 -11.19 -5.89 4.85
CA TRP A 74 -9.84 -5.39 4.56
C TRP A 74 -9.38 -4.37 5.59
N SER A 75 -10.25 -3.44 5.99
CA SER A 75 -9.93 -2.43 7.01
C SER A 75 -9.52 -3.09 8.33
N GLU A 76 -10.25 -4.13 8.76
CA GLU A 76 -9.92 -4.91 9.94
C GLU A 76 -8.60 -5.70 9.80
N LEU A 77 -8.36 -6.36 8.67
CA LEU A 77 -7.16 -7.19 8.47
C LEU A 77 -5.89 -6.38 8.29
N LEU A 78 -5.98 -5.26 7.59
CA LEU A 78 -4.85 -4.39 7.26
C LEU A 78 -4.64 -3.30 8.31
N GLN A 79 -5.56 -3.18 9.29
CA GLN A 79 -5.56 -2.12 10.31
C GLN A 79 -5.53 -0.71 9.68
N VAL A 80 -6.34 -0.53 8.64
CA VAL A 80 -6.53 0.75 7.96
C VAL A 80 -7.94 1.28 8.23
N GLU A 81 -8.08 2.60 8.25
CA GLU A 81 -9.33 3.28 8.60
C GLU A 81 -10.36 3.21 7.47
N ARG A 82 -9.88 3.22 6.22
CA ARG A 82 -10.72 3.20 5.01
C ARG A 82 -10.01 2.41 3.91
N VAL A 83 -10.83 1.73 3.12
CA VAL A 83 -10.44 1.01 1.91
C VAL A 83 -11.37 1.47 0.79
N GLY A 84 -10.79 2.03 -0.26
CA GLY A 84 -11.48 2.37 -1.48
C GLY A 84 -11.66 1.16 -2.41
N ARG A 85 -12.63 1.24 -3.32
CA ARG A 85 -12.94 0.15 -4.26
C ARG A 85 -11.83 -0.16 -5.26
N GLN A 86 -10.94 0.82 -5.51
CA GLN A 86 -9.81 0.67 -6.43
C GLN A 86 -8.50 0.37 -5.69
N ASP A 87 -8.54 0.27 -4.37
CA ASP A 87 -7.34 -0.01 -3.59
C ASP A 87 -6.87 -1.44 -3.84
N ARG A 88 -5.55 -1.60 -3.90
CA ARG A 88 -4.93 -2.90 -4.12
C ARG A 88 -4.44 -3.47 -2.79
N PHE A 89 -4.90 -4.67 -2.46
CA PHE A 89 -4.62 -5.36 -1.19
C PHE A 89 -3.15 -5.31 -0.78
N PHE A 90 -2.25 -5.68 -1.70
CA PHE A 90 -0.81 -5.75 -1.45
C PHE A 90 -0.15 -4.36 -1.37
N GLU A 91 -0.73 -3.35 -2.02
CA GLU A 91 -0.26 -1.97 -1.91
C GLU A 91 -0.64 -1.36 -0.57
N LEU A 92 -1.73 -1.81 0.06
CA LEU A 92 -2.12 -1.46 1.43
C LEU A 92 -1.38 -2.24 2.52
N GLY A 93 -0.32 -2.98 2.18
CA GLY A 93 0.45 -3.80 3.14
C GLY A 93 -0.07 -5.23 3.32
N GLY A 94 -1.01 -5.67 2.50
CA GLY A 94 -1.45 -7.05 2.43
C GLY A 94 -0.33 -8.00 2.00
N HIS A 95 -0.39 -9.24 2.48
CA HIS A 95 0.52 -10.32 2.09
C HIS A 95 -0.20 -11.68 2.14
N SER A 96 0.43 -12.76 1.69
CA SER A 96 -0.24 -14.06 1.47
C SER A 96 -0.96 -14.60 2.71
N LEU A 97 -0.40 -14.43 3.90
CA LEU A 97 -1.08 -14.84 5.15
C LEU A 97 -2.35 -14.03 5.41
N LEU A 98 -2.33 -12.72 5.18
CA LEU A 98 -3.52 -11.88 5.30
C LEU A 98 -4.55 -12.21 4.20
N ALA A 99 -4.12 -12.53 2.99
CA ALA A 99 -5.01 -12.98 1.91
C ALA A 99 -5.73 -14.28 2.27
N MET A 100 -5.02 -15.26 2.85
CA MET A 100 -5.63 -16.51 3.33
C MET A 100 -6.66 -16.24 4.44
N ARG A 101 -6.36 -15.34 5.38
CA ARG A 101 -7.31 -14.91 6.43
C ARG A 101 -8.52 -14.20 5.84
N MET A 102 -8.32 -13.36 4.82
CA MET A 102 -9.39 -12.67 4.10
C MET A 102 -10.36 -13.67 3.46
N VAL A 103 -9.86 -14.69 2.75
CA VAL A 103 -10.72 -15.73 2.15
C VAL A 103 -11.58 -16.43 3.20
N SER A 104 -10.99 -16.76 4.36
CA SER A 104 -11.74 -17.34 5.48
C SER A 104 -12.85 -16.43 6.00
N GLN A 105 -12.58 -15.13 6.17
CA GLN A 105 -13.57 -14.16 6.65
C GLN A 105 -14.67 -13.88 5.62
N VAL A 106 -14.32 -13.82 4.33
CA VAL A 106 -15.27 -13.67 3.24
C VAL A 106 -16.26 -14.82 3.23
N ARG A 107 -15.79 -16.07 3.32
CA ARG A 107 -16.66 -17.25 3.38
C ARG A 107 -17.61 -17.20 4.57
N GLN A 108 -17.11 -16.83 5.75
CA GLN A 108 -17.91 -16.72 6.97
C GLN A 108 -18.96 -15.61 6.92
N ARG A 109 -18.61 -14.42 6.41
CA ARG A 109 -19.50 -13.24 6.45
C ARG A 109 -20.45 -13.14 5.25
N LEU A 110 -20.07 -13.70 4.11
CA LEU A 110 -20.82 -13.59 2.85
C LEU A 110 -21.51 -14.90 2.45
N SER A 111 -21.52 -15.90 3.34
CA SER A 111 -22.18 -17.19 3.12
C SER A 111 -21.77 -17.88 1.80
N LEU A 112 -20.49 -17.72 1.43
CA LEU A 112 -19.90 -18.38 0.27
C LEU A 112 -19.28 -19.70 0.76
N GLU A 113 -19.92 -20.83 0.44
CA GLU A 113 -19.45 -22.18 0.81
C GLU A 113 -18.11 -22.54 0.13
#